data_AF-A0A2L0ETD5-F1
#
_entry.id   AF-A0A2L0ETD5-F1
#
_cell.length_a   1.000
_cell.length_b   1.000
_cell.length_c   1.000
_cell.angle_alpha   90.00
_cell.angle_beta   90.00
_cell.angle_gamma   90.00
#
_symmetry.space_group_name_H-M   'P 1'
#
loop_
_entity.id
_entity.type
_entity.pdbx_description
1 polymer ?
#
loop_
_entity_poly.entity_id
_entity_poly.type
_entity_poly.pdbx_seq_one_letter_code
_entity_poly.pdbx_strand_id
1 'polypeptide(L)'
;MPPLRDRKSDIPLLAGHFCDAARARLGVGPVRIAPAARDLLLQGSWPGNVRELENTLSRMVLQASRGVPRGAPVVLEPAHLGGTFSPAPAPPAGNDRKNDGKGAEGAGSDAPPAAGATLHEQVDAFQRDLIVKAVAQHDGNWAAAARSLGMHRSNLHHLAKRLGLR
;
A
#
# COMPACT_ATOMS: atom_id res chain seq x y z
N MET A 1 4.49 0.12 -18.29
CA MET A 1 5.42 1.14 -17.73
C MET A 1 6.22 0.49 -16.60
N PRO A 2 7.53 0.76 -16.48
CA PRO A 2 8.36 0.19 -15.42
C PRO A 2 7.90 0.67 -14.03
N PRO A 3 8.09 -0.15 -12.98
CA PRO A 3 7.61 0.16 -11.64
C PRO A 3 8.46 1.23 -10.94
N LEU A 4 7.86 2.00 -10.02
CA LEU A 4 8.51 3.14 -9.35
C LEU A 4 9.73 2.72 -8.52
N ARG A 5 9.78 1.44 -8.09
CA ARG A 5 10.91 0.83 -7.36
C ARG A 5 12.22 0.83 -8.15
N ASP A 6 12.14 0.83 -9.49
CA ASP A 6 13.31 0.87 -10.38
C ASP A 6 13.75 2.32 -10.68
N ARG A 7 12.96 3.30 -10.25
CA ARG A 7 13.16 4.75 -10.47
C ARG A 7 13.09 5.54 -9.16
N LYS A 8 13.82 5.07 -8.15
CA LYS A 8 13.85 5.73 -6.82
C LYS A 8 14.33 7.19 -6.89
N SER A 9 15.11 7.55 -7.91
CA SER A 9 15.55 8.91 -8.22
C SER A 9 14.40 9.87 -8.54
N ASP A 10 13.25 9.38 -9.01
CA ASP A 10 12.10 10.20 -9.37
C ASP A 10 11.20 10.50 -8.16
N ILE A 11 11.32 9.72 -7.08
CA ILE A 11 10.49 9.83 -5.87
C ILE A 11 10.54 11.25 -5.27
N PRO A 12 11.70 11.90 -5.06
CA PRO A 12 11.73 13.25 -4.50
C PRO A 12 11.00 14.29 -5.37
N LEU A 13 11.14 14.21 -6.70
CA LEU A 13 10.51 15.13 -7.63
C LEU A 13 8.99 14.95 -7.64
N LEU A 14 8.55 13.70 -7.75
CA LEU A 14 7.12 13.33 -7.69
C LEU A 14 6.51 13.69 -6.33
N ALA A 15 7.26 13.48 -5.24
CA ALA A 15 6.78 13.81 -3.91
C ALA A 15 6.53 15.31 -3.74
N GLY A 16 7.42 16.16 -4.27
CA GLY A 16 7.20 17.61 -4.32
C GLY A 16 5.93 17.96 -5.09
N HIS A 17 5.79 17.44 -6.31
CA HIS A 17 4.61 17.69 -7.15
C HIS A 17 3.29 17.28 -6.48
N PHE A 18 3.24 16.10 -5.87
CA PHE A 18 2.04 15.63 -5.17
C PHE A 18 1.74 16.40 -3.89
N CYS A 19 2.77 16.87 -3.18
CA CYS A 19 2.57 17.78 -2.03
C CYS A 19 1.95 19.11 -2.46
N ASP A 20 2.41 19.68 -3.58
CA ASP A 20 1.84 20.92 -4.14
C ASP A 20 0.41 20.72 -4.63
N ALA A 21 0.13 19.61 -5.32
CA ALA A 21 -1.22 19.26 -5.77
C ALA A 21 -2.17 19.06 -4.57
N ALA A 22 -1.73 18.33 -3.53
CA ALA A 22 -2.51 18.12 -2.31
C ALA A 22 -2.74 19.43 -1.56
N ARG A 23 -1.72 20.30 -1.47
CA ARG A 23 -1.83 21.65 -0.89
C ARG A 23 -2.92 22.46 -1.58
N ALA A 24 -2.87 22.54 -2.92
CA ALA A 24 -3.83 23.30 -3.70
C ALA A 24 -5.26 22.75 -3.54
N ARG A 25 -5.41 21.42 -3.54
CA ARG A 25 -6.71 20.76 -3.38
C ARG A 25 -7.32 20.93 -1.98
N LEU A 26 -6.51 20.88 -0.93
CA LEU A 26 -6.95 20.96 0.46
C LEU A 26 -6.98 22.39 1.01
N GLY A 27 -6.43 23.36 0.28
CA GLY A 27 -6.37 24.75 0.71
C GLY A 27 -5.49 24.97 1.95
N VAL A 28 -4.43 24.17 2.10
CA VAL A 28 -3.51 24.24 3.25
C VAL A 28 -2.31 25.14 2.95
N GLY A 29 -1.55 25.50 4.00
CA GLY A 29 -0.33 26.26 3.85
C GLY A 29 0.80 25.46 3.17
N PRO A 30 2.01 26.04 3.07
CA PRO A 30 3.16 25.38 2.46
C PRO A 30 3.43 24.01 3.09
N VAL A 31 3.54 22.96 2.26
CA VAL A 31 3.82 21.59 2.72
C VAL A 31 5.31 21.35 2.67
N ARG A 32 5.87 20.78 3.73
CA ARG A 32 7.28 20.36 3.81
C ARG A 32 7.35 18.90 4.25
N ILE A 33 8.30 18.16 3.70
CA ILE A 33 8.55 16.77 4.11
C ILE A 33 9.72 16.77 5.07
N ALA A 34 9.55 16.21 6.27
CA ALA A 34 10.64 16.05 7.22
C ALA A 34 11.69 15.08 6.64
N PRO A 35 13.00 15.26 6.94
CA PRO A 35 14.05 14.37 6.42
C PRO A 35 13.78 12.89 6.68
N ALA A 36 13.36 12.54 7.91
CA ALA A 36 13.02 11.16 8.27
C ALA A 36 11.85 10.59 7.45
N ALA A 37 10.83 11.42 7.13
CA ALA A 37 9.72 11.00 6.28
C ALA A 37 10.18 10.80 4.82
N ARG A 38 11.07 11.66 4.33
CA ARG A 38 11.65 11.53 2.99
C ARG A 38 12.44 10.23 2.83
N ASP A 39 13.23 9.86 3.84
CA ASP A 39 14.02 8.62 3.82
C ASP A 39 13.12 7.40 3.77
N LEU A 40 12.01 7.40 4.52
CA LEU A 40 11.00 6.35 4.44
C LEU A 40 10.33 6.29 3.06
N LEU A 41 10.01 7.43 2.45
CA LEU A 41 9.44 7.46 1.12
C LEU A 41 10.37 6.84 0.06
N LEU A 42 11.69 7.07 0.19
CA LEU A 42 12.71 6.46 -0.68
C LEU A 42 12.84 4.95 -0.47
N GLN A 43 12.58 4.48 0.74
CA GLN A 43 12.63 3.07 1.11
C GLN A 43 11.32 2.32 0.80
N GLY A 44 10.24 2.99 0.38
CA GLY A 44 8.96 2.35 0.09
C GLY A 44 8.99 1.38 -1.10
N SER A 45 8.24 0.26 -0.98
CA SER A 45 8.06 -0.72 -2.07
C SER A 45 7.23 -0.21 -3.25
N TRP A 46 6.33 0.74 -2.99
CA TRP A 46 5.36 1.33 -3.92
C TRP A 46 4.72 0.30 -4.89
N PRO A 47 3.98 -0.72 -4.40
CA PRO A 47 3.39 -1.76 -5.26
C PRO A 47 2.40 -1.20 -6.28
N GLY A 48 1.72 -0.09 -5.96
CA GLY A 48 0.86 0.66 -6.87
C GLY A 48 1.58 1.75 -7.69
N ASN A 49 2.91 1.74 -7.74
CA ASN A 49 3.75 2.73 -8.41
C ASN A 49 3.44 4.17 -7.98
N VAL A 50 3.34 5.08 -8.94
CA VAL A 50 3.08 6.52 -8.76
C VAL A 50 1.77 6.79 -8.04
N ARG A 51 0.72 6.00 -8.32
CA ARG A 51 -0.59 6.18 -7.68
C ARG A 51 -0.55 5.90 -6.18
N GLU A 52 0.26 4.93 -5.74
CA GLU A 52 0.40 4.64 -4.31
C GLU A 52 1.17 5.76 -3.59
N LEU A 53 2.21 6.30 -4.23
CA LEU A 53 2.95 7.46 -3.73
C LEU A 53 2.03 8.68 -3.59
N GLU A 54 1.27 9.01 -4.64
CA GLU A 54 0.31 10.12 -4.64
C GLU A 54 -0.75 9.97 -3.53
N ASN A 55 -1.37 8.80 -3.43
CA ASN A 55 -2.38 8.52 -2.41
C ASN A 55 -1.80 8.63 -1.00
N THR A 56 -0.57 8.12 -0.81
CA THR A 56 0.11 8.18 0.49
C THR A 56 0.41 9.62 0.88
N LEU A 57 0.99 10.42 -0.02
CA LEU A 57 1.26 11.83 0.25
C LEU A 57 -0.02 12.64 0.47
N SER A 58 -1.07 12.40 -0.31
CA SER A 58 -2.37 13.05 -0.12
C SER A 58 -2.95 12.78 1.27
N ARG A 59 -2.84 11.54 1.75
CA ARG A 59 -3.26 11.16 3.12
C ARG A 59 -2.37 11.80 4.18
N MET A 60 -1.06 11.81 3.97
CA MET A 60 -0.11 12.43 4.90
C MET A 60 -0.40 13.92 5.07
N VAL A 61 -0.64 14.66 3.98
CA VAL A 61 -0.99 16.10 4.03
C VAL A 61 -2.31 16.30 4.77
N LEU A 62 -3.33 15.50 4.46
CA LEU A 62 -4.62 15.58 5.14
C LEU A 62 -4.46 15.35 6.65
N GLN A 63 -3.69 14.34 7.06
CA GLN A 63 -3.44 14.02 8.46
C GLN A 63 -2.65 15.14 9.16
N ALA A 64 -1.57 15.61 8.53
CA ALA A 64 -0.68 16.63 9.08
C ALA A 64 -1.34 18.02 9.18
N SER A 65 -2.32 18.31 8.32
CA SER A 65 -3.08 19.56 8.37
C SER A 65 -4.11 19.61 9.51
N ARG A 66 -4.39 18.48 10.19
CA ARG A 66 -5.37 18.45 11.29
C ARG A 66 -4.85 19.27 12.46
N GLY A 67 -5.60 20.30 12.85
CA GLY A 67 -5.21 21.18 13.95
C GLY A 67 -4.17 22.24 13.57
N VAL A 68 -3.75 22.30 12.29
CA VAL A 68 -2.88 23.36 11.79
C VAL A 68 -3.74 24.55 11.33
N PRO A 69 -3.45 25.79 11.76
CA PRO A 69 -4.17 26.97 11.28
C PRO A 69 -4.10 27.11 9.76
N ARG A 70 -5.15 27.65 9.14
CA ARG A 70 -5.15 27.89 7.68
C ARG A 70 -3.96 28.78 7.30
N GLY A 71 -3.22 28.36 6.27
CA GLY A 71 -2.05 29.08 5.77
C GLY A 71 -0.75 28.80 6.54
N ALA A 72 -0.80 28.18 7.72
CA ALA A 72 0.41 27.78 8.44
C ALA A 72 1.11 26.60 7.73
N PRO A 73 2.45 26.50 7.84
CA PRO A 73 3.20 25.42 7.21
C PRO A 73 2.79 24.06 7.78
N VAL A 74 2.62 23.08 6.90
CA VAL A 74 2.30 21.70 7.24
C VAL A 74 3.56 20.86 7.07
N VAL A 75 4.00 20.18 8.13
CA VAL A 75 5.19 19.33 8.10
C VAL A 75 4.78 17.86 8.10
N LEU A 76 5.24 17.13 7.09
CA LEU A 76 4.98 15.70 6.97
C LEU A 76 6.05 14.91 7.73
N GLU A 77 5.66 14.43 8.90
CA GLU A 77 6.43 13.51 9.73
C GLU A 77 6.20 12.03 9.39
N PRO A 78 7.11 11.12 9.78
CA PRO A 78 6.95 9.68 9.65
C PRO A 78 5.62 9.14 10.21
N ALA A 79 5.13 9.72 11.31
CA ALA A 79 3.87 9.33 11.95
C ALA A 79 2.65 9.47 11.02
N HIS A 80 2.75 10.27 9.95
CA HIS A 80 1.66 10.47 8.99
C HIS A 80 1.61 9.41 7.88
N LEU A 81 2.65 8.59 7.69
CA LEU A 81 2.68 7.57 6.61
C LEU A 81 1.58 6.50 6.74
N GLY A 82 1.04 6.30 7.95
CA GLY A 82 -0.03 5.34 8.22
C GLY A 82 0.41 3.87 8.09
N GLY A 83 -0.41 2.94 8.58
CA GLY A 83 -0.09 1.50 8.62
C GLY A 83 -0.09 0.76 7.27
N THR A 84 -0.32 1.46 6.15
CA THR A 84 -0.30 0.88 4.79
C THR A 84 1.07 0.96 4.13
N PHE A 85 2.03 1.63 4.76
CA PHE A 85 3.40 1.68 4.30
C PHE A 85 4.09 0.33 4.53
N SER A 86 4.46 -0.34 3.45
CA SER A 86 5.35 -1.49 3.48
C SER A 86 6.74 -1.05 2.98
N PRO A 87 7.77 -1.04 3.85
CA PRO A 87 9.12 -0.79 3.40
C PRO A 87 9.51 -1.82 2.35
N ALA A 88 10.31 -1.42 1.36
CA ALA A 88 10.96 -2.32 0.44
C ALA A 88 11.67 -3.40 1.26
N PRO A 89 11.48 -4.71 0.94
CA PRO A 89 12.31 -5.73 1.55
C PRO A 89 13.76 -5.31 1.31
N ALA A 90 14.53 -5.19 2.38
CA ALA A 90 15.94 -4.85 2.28
C ALA A 90 16.58 -5.78 1.24
N PRO A 91 17.49 -5.28 0.37
CA PRO A 91 18.22 -6.17 -0.51
C PRO A 91 18.86 -7.25 0.35
N PRO A 92 18.74 -8.55 0.01
CA PRO A 92 19.36 -9.59 0.80
C PRO A 92 20.86 -9.30 0.83
N ALA A 93 21.35 -8.90 2.00
CA ALA A 93 22.76 -8.91 2.29
C ALA A 93 23.22 -10.34 2.00
N GLY A 94 24.08 -10.48 0.98
CA GLY A 94 24.55 -11.76 0.50
C GLY A 94 25.05 -12.59 1.67
N ASN A 95 24.46 -13.76 1.85
CA ASN A 95 25.08 -14.84 2.59
C ASN A 95 24.82 -16.12 1.82
N ASP A 96 25.85 -16.52 1.07
CA ASP A 96 26.14 -17.90 0.74
C ASP A 96 26.01 -18.75 2.00
N ARG A 97 24.89 -19.47 2.15
CA ARG A 97 24.83 -20.62 3.06
C ARG A 97 23.87 -21.67 2.53
N LYS A 98 24.52 -22.69 1.97
CA LYS A 98 24.02 -24.01 1.66
C LYS A 98 23.47 -24.69 2.93
N ASN A 99 22.22 -25.12 2.81
CA ASN A 99 21.56 -26.30 3.37
C ASN A 99 20.96 -26.35 4.80
N ASP A 100 19.82 -27.04 4.77
CA ASP A 100 19.23 -27.98 5.74
C ASP A 100 18.40 -27.45 6.93
N GLY A 101 17.08 -27.68 6.82
CA GLY A 101 16.38 -28.45 7.84
C GLY A 101 15.50 -27.72 8.85
N LYS A 102 14.19 -27.80 8.61
CA LYS A 102 13.15 -28.34 9.54
C LYS A 102 12.53 -27.42 10.62
N GLY A 103 11.20 -27.23 10.47
CA GLY A 103 10.17 -27.06 11.52
C GLY A 103 9.97 -25.63 12.04
N ALA A 104 8.76 -25.12 12.34
CA ALA A 104 7.40 -25.66 12.40
C ALA A 104 6.43 -24.44 12.33
N GLU A 105 5.40 -24.47 11.46
CA GLU A 105 3.98 -24.74 11.74
C GLU A 105 3.18 -23.62 12.43
N GLY A 106 2.11 -23.21 11.75
CA GLY A 106 1.01 -22.37 12.24
C GLY A 106 -0.14 -22.38 11.21
N ALA A 107 -1.15 -23.20 11.49
CA ALA A 107 -2.15 -23.78 10.58
C ALA A 107 -3.27 -22.85 10.08
N GLY A 108 -3.89 -23.22 8.95
CA GLY A 108 -5.20 -22.69 8.52
C GLY A 108 -5.66 -22.98 7.07
N SER A 109 -5.76 -24.28 6.69
CA SER A 109 -6.63 -24.95 5.68
C SER A 109 -6.87 -24.37 4.27
N ASP A 110 -7.13 -25.12 3.19
CA ASP A 110 -6.89 -26.50 2.75
C ASP A 110 -7.38 -26.54 1.27
N ALA A 111 -6.46 -26.69 0.30
CA ALA A 111 -6.68 -27.17 -1.07
C ALA A 111 -5.33 -27.22 -1.80
N PRO A 112 -4.95 -28.33 -2.48
CA PRO A 112 -3.71 -28.39 -3.22
C PRO A 112 -3.78 -27.44 -4.44
N PRO A 113 -2.83 -26.51 -4.63
CA PRO A 113 -2.79 -25.71 -5.84
C PRO A 113 -2.44 -26.62 -7.03
N ALA A 114 -3.22 -26.48 -8.10
CA ALA A 114 -3.00 -27.19 -9.36
C ALA A 114 -1.53 -27.04 -9.80
N ALA A 115 -0.86 -28.18 -10.02
CA ALA A 115 0.53 -28.23 -10.46
C ALA A 115 0.68 -27.44 -11.77
N GLY A 116 1.42 -26.32 -11.72
CA GLY A 116 1.70 -25.45 -12.86
C GLY A 116 1.23 -24.00 -12.71
N ALA A 117 0.45 -23.66 -11.68
CA ALA A 117 0.00 -22.28 -11.49
C ALA A 117 1.13 -21.36 -11.01
N THR A 118 1.30 -20.24 -11.71
CA THR A 118 2.22 -19.16 -11.33
C THR A 118 1.82 -18.55 -9.99
N LEU A 119 2.77 -17.93 -9.28
CA LEU A 119 2.49 -17.23 -8.02
C LEU A 119 1.35 -16.20 -8.18
N HIS A 120 1.25 -15.55 -9.33
CA HIS A 120 0.19 -14.58 -9.61
C HIS A 120 -1.20 -15.23 -9.60
N GLU A 121 -1.34 -16.39 -10.25
CA GLU A 121 -2.61 -17.13 -10.30
C GLU A 121 -3.01 -17.67 -8.92
N GLN A 122 -2.04 -18.11 -8.13
CA GLN A 122 -2.29 -18.55 -6.75
C GLN A 122 -2.74 -17.40 -5.85
N VAL A 123 -2.08 -16.24 -5.96
CA VAL A 123 -2.49 -15.03 -5.23
C VAL A 123 -3.87 -14.57 -5.66
N ASP A 124 -4.18 -14.57 -6.96
CA ASP A 124 -5.49 -14.18 -7.46
C ASP A 124 -6.60 -15.16 -7.01
N ALA A 125 -6.31 -16.46 -6.96
CA ALA A 125 -7.24 -17.46 -6.43
C ALA A 125 -7.52 -17.24 -4.93
N PHE A 126 -6.46 -17.00 -4.14
CA PHE A 126 -6.58 -16.71 -2.72
C PHE A 126 -7.33 -15.40 -2.46
N GLN A 127 -7.03 -14.34 -3.22
CA GLN A 127 -7.74 -13.07 -3.13
C GLN A 127 -9.22 -13.24 -3.45
N ARG A 128 -9.56 -14.04 -4.48
CA ARG A 128 -10.96 -14.33 -4.83
C ARG A 128 -11.70 -14.99 -3.68
N ASP A 129 -11.10 -16.02 -3.08
CA ASP A 129 -11.68 -16.75 -1.95
C ASP A 129 -11.93 -15.84 -0.73
N LEU A 130 -10.93 -15.03 -0.35
CA LEU A 130 -11.07 -14.08 0.75
C LEU A 130 -12.19 -13.05 0.53
N ILE A 131 -12.30 -12.51 -0.69
CA ILE A 131 -13.33 -11.51 -1.01
C ILE A 131 -14.72 -12.14 -0.92
N VAL A 132 -14.90 -13.35 -1.47
CA VAL A 132 -16.18 -14.07 -1.42
C VAL A 132 -16.57 -14.36 0.03
N LYS A 133 -15.64 -14.86 0.85
CA LYS A 133 -15.87 -15.12 2.28
C LYS A 133 -16.24 -13.84 3.04
N ALA A 134 -15.50 -12.75 2.84
CA ALA A 134 -15.76 -11.49 3.53
C ALA A 134 -17.11 -10.87 3.13
N VAL A 135 -17.49 -10.94 1.85
CA VAL A 135 -18.78 -10.42 1.38
C VAL A 135 -19.95 -11.26 1.92
N ALA A 136 -19.79 -12.58 1.98
CA ALA A 136 -20.79 -13.48 2.57
C ALA A 136 -20.98 -13.24 4.08
N GLN A 137 -19.89 -13.05 4.83
CA GLN A 137 -19.94 -12.75 6.27
C GLN A 137 -20.62 -11.43 6.63
N HIS A 138 -20.72 -10.51 5.67
CA HIS A 138 -21.34 -9.20 5.84
C HIS A 138 -22.62 -9.05 5.01
N ASP A 139 -23.31 -10.15 4.68
CA ASP A 139 -24.61 -10.17 3.99
C ASP A 139 -24.63 -9.37 2.67
N GLY A 140 -23.54 -9.42 1.90
CA GLY A 140 -23.43 -8.67 0.65
C GLY A 140 -23.04 -7.20 0.82
N ASN A 141 -22.79 -6.73 2.04
CA ASN A 141 -22.35 -5.36 2.31
C ASN A 141 -20.86 -5.17 2.01
N TRP A 142 -20.57 -4.83 0.76
CA TRP A 142 -19.20 -4.54 0.26
C TRP A 142 -18.45 -3.48 1.06
N ALA A 143 -19.13 -2.50 1.67
CA ALA A 143 -18.46 -1.49 2.49
C ALA A 143 -18.02 -2.05 3.85
N ALA A 144 -18.80 -2.96 4.44
CA ALA A 144 -18.43 -3.66 5.65
C ALA A 144 -17.33 -4.69 5.38
N ALA A 145 -17.45 -5.48 4.30
CA ALA A 145 -16.43 -6.43 3.86
C ALA A 145 -15.07 -5.76 3.55
N ALA A 146 -15.09 -4.59 2.91
CA ALA A 146 -13.86 -3.85 2.68
C ALA A 146 -13.20 -3.40 3.99
N ARG A 147 -14.00 -2.93 4.96
CA ARG A 147 -13.49 -2.51 6.27
C ARG A 147 -12.91 -3.68 7.07
N SER A 148 -13.53 -4.86 7.04
CA SER A 148 -12.97 -6.04 7.74
C SER A 148 -11.69 -6.56 7.10
N LEU A 149 -11.56 -6.43 5.77
CA LEU A 149 -10.32 -6.71 5.04
C LEU A 149 -9.27 -5.59 5.13
N GLY A 150 -9.53 -4.51 5.87
CA GLY A 150 -8.59 -3.40 6.03
C GLY A 150 -8.38 -2.55 4.78
N MET A 151 -9.31 -2.59 3.83
CA MET A 151 -9.19 -1.90 2.53
C MET A 151 -10.34 -0.91 2.27
N HIS A 152 -10.10 0.04 1.37
CA HIS A 152 -11.16 0.94 0.91
C HIS A 152 -12.16 0.21 0.01
N ARG A 153 -13.46 0.55 0.13
CA ARG A 153 -14.55 -0.01 -0.69
C ARG A 153 -14.26 0.03 -2.19
N SER A 154 -13.77 1.15 -2.71
CA SER A 154 -13.47 1.30 -4.14
C SER A 154 -12.35 0.35 -4.59
N ASN A 155 -11.37 0.10 -3.73
CA ASN A 155 -10.28 -0.85 -4.02
C ASN A 155 -10.80 -2.30 -4.03
N LEU A 156 -11.70 -2.65 -3.09
CA LEU A 156 -12.33 -3.97 -3.06
C LEU A 156 -13.15 -4.20 -4.34
N HIS A 157 -13.89 -3.18 -4.78
CA HIS A 157 -14.64 -3.23 -6.04
C HIS A 157 -13.74 -3.42 -7.27
N HIS A 158 -12.64 -2.67 -7.35
CA HIS A 158 -11.69 -2.81 -8.46
C HIS A 158 -11.02 -4.20 -8.46
N LEU A 159 -10.69 -4.71 -7.27
CA LEU A 159 -10.09 -6.04 -7.11
C LEU A 159 -11.09 -7.14 -7.52
N ALA A 160 -12.35 -7.04 -7.10
CA ALA A 160 -13.40 -7.98 -7.50
C ALA A 160 -13.62 -7.99 -9.02
N LYS A 161 -13.64 -6.81 -9.67
CA LYS A 161 -13.75 -6.69 -11.13
C LYS A 161 -12.55 -7.31 -11.84
N ARG A 162 -11.32 -7.09 -11.35
CA ARG A 162 -10.10 -7.67 -11.91
C ARG A 162 -10.09 -9.20 -11.82
N LEU A 163 -10.63 -9.75 -10.73
CA LEU A 163 -10.71 -11.19 -10.48
C LEU A 163 -11.92 -11.88 -11.13
N GLY A 164 -12.73 -11.15 -11.89
CA GLY A 164 -13.91 -11.67 -12.61
C GLY A 164 -15.13 -11.95 -11.73
N LEU A 165 -15.22 -11.34 -10.54
CA LEU A 165 -16.33 -11.55 -9.61
C LEU A 165 -17.56 -10.66 -9.90
N ARG A 166 -17.53 -9.83 -10.96
CA ARG A 166 -18.69 -9.08 -11.48
C ARG A 166 -18.39 -8.33 -12.77
#